data_AF-A0A351EQ58-F1
#
_entry.id   AF-A0A351EQ58-F1
#
_cell.length_a   1.000
_cell.length_b   1.000
_cell.length_c   1.000
_cell.angle_alpha   90.00
_cell.angle_beta   90.00
_cell.angle_gamma   90.00
#
_symmetry.space_group_name_H-M   'P 1'
#
loop_
_entity.id
_entity.type
_entity.pdbx_description
1 polymer ?
#
loop_
_entity_poly.entity_id
_entity_poly.type
_entity_poly.pdbx_seq_one_letter_code
_entity_poly.pdbx_strand_id
1 'polypeptide(L)'
;DITGLGGQTIAEKWADGPHNYLGLGIAGFPNLFNMQGPGSPSVFATMVTGIEHQGDWITDCIRSMNTNGHTRIEATADSEAAWVERVAQVAEPSLRSNCDSWYIGSNIEGKPRVFMPWIGGFPAYVEACSHVAENDYEGFMLS
;
A
#
# COMPACT_ATOMS: atom_id res chain seq x y z
N ASP A 1 5.45 15.50 -11.73
CA ASP A 1 6.04 14.16 -11.69
C ASP A 1 6.41 13.86 -10.25
N ILE A 2 6.16 12.64 -9.76
CA ILE A 2 6.52 12.23 -8.39
C ILE A 2 7.79 11.39 -8.53
N THR A 3 8.87 11.89 -7.92
CA THR A 3 10.21 11.30 -8.06
C THR A 3 10.72 10.88 -6.70
N GLY A 4 11.14 9.62 -6.60
CA GLY A 4 11.74 9.02 -5.41
C GLY A 4 13.26 9.13 -5.42
N LEU A 5 13.88 8.26 -4.64
CA LEU A 5 15.33 8.11 -4.55
C LEU A 5 15.92 7.71 -5.91
N GLY A 6 17.15 8.16 -6.17
CA GLY A 6 17.85 7.83 -7.41
C GLY A 6 17.21 8.41 -8.69
N GLY A 7 16.21 9.29 -8.57
CA GLY A 7 15.54 9.90 -9.72
C GLY A 7 14.45 9.02 -10.35
N GLN A 8 14.13 7.86 -9.76
CA GLN A 8 13.05 7.00 -10.26
C GLN A 8 11.70 7.69 -10.07
N THR A 9 10.92 7.76 -11.15
CA THR A 9 9.55 8.28 -11.10
C THR A 9 8.57 7.22 -10.61
N ILE A 10 7.46 7.64 -10.01
CA ILE A 10 6.42 6.69 -9.58
C ILE A 10 5.82 5.94 -10.78
N ALA A 11 5.77 6.58 -11.96
CA ALA A 11 5.29 5.97 -13.18
C ALA A 11 6.19 4.82 -13.64
N GLU A 12 7.52 4.99 -13.53
CA GLU A 12 8.49 3.91 -13.79
C GLU A 12 8.38 2.80 -12.76
N LYS A 13 8.26 3.13 -11.46
CA LYS A 13 8.13 2.12 -10.40
C LYS A 13 6.87 1.27 -10.57
N TRP A 14 5.76 1.86 -11.03
CA TRP A 14 4.47 1.18 -11.16
C TRP A 14 4.16 0.71 -12.58
N ALA A 15 5.17 0.63 -13.46
CA ALA A 15 4.99 0.29 -14.87
C ALA A 15 4.39 -1.11 -15.09
N ASP A 16 4.64 -2.06 -14.19
CA ASP A 16 4.14 -3.43 -14.20
C ASP A 16 2.98 -3.68 -13.21
N GLY A 17 2.58 -2.66 -12.46
CA GLY A 17 1.54 -2.73 -11.43
C GLY A 17 1.90 -1.88 -10.22
N PRO A 18 0.94 -1.58 -9.33
CA PRO A 18 1.22 -0.79 -8.15
C PRO A 18 2.00 -1.60 -7.11
N HIS A 19 3.19 -1.12 -6.77
CA HIS A 19 4.04 -1.66 -5.68
C HIS A 19 3.95 -0.76 -4.45
N ASN A 20 3.54 -1.34 -3.33
CA ASN A 20 3.39 -0.65 -2.05
C ASN A 20 3.38 -1.65 -0.89
N TYR A 21 3.66 -1.16 0.31
CA TYR A 21 3.49 -1.87 1.56
C TYR A 21 2.24 -1.37 2.29
N LEU A 22 1.31 -2.28 2.60
CA LEU A 22 0.01 -1.99 3.24
C LEU A 22 -0.90 -1.01 2.46
N GLY A 23 -0.63 -0.72 1.20
CA GLY A 23 -1.30 0.39 0.50
C GLY A 23 -0.91 1.77 1.01
N LEU A 24 0.12 1.87 1.87
CA LEU A 24 0.52 3.08 2.59
C LEU A 24 1.92 3.54 2.16
N GLY A 25 2.93 2.68 2.32
CA GLY A 25 4.32 3.01 2.02
C GLY A 25 4.75 2.53 0.64
N ILE A 26 5.76 3.19 0.06
CA ILE A 26 6.31 2.83 -1.25
C ILE A 26 7.84 2.81 -1.12
N ALA A 27 8.48 1.67 -1.37
CA ALA A 27 9.94 1.54 -1.30
C ALA A 27 10.59 2.45 -2.35
N GLY A 28 11.63 3.19 -1.98
CA GLY A 28 12.25 4.22 -2.83
C GLY A 28 11.57 5.59 -2.75
N PHE A 29 10.47 5.74 -2.01
CA PHE A 29 9.73 7.00 -1.85
C PHE A 29 9.56 7.33 -0.36
N PRO A 30 10.63 7.74 0.34
CA PRO A 30 10.58 8.00 1.77
C PRO A 30 9.65 9.17 2.11
N ASN A 31 9.01 9.10 3.27
CA ASN A 31 8.05 10.08 3.79
C ASN A 31 6.83 10.34 2.90
N LEU A 32 6.62 9.54 1.85
CA LEU A 32 5.42 9.56 1.03
C LEU A 32 4.45 8.49 1.53
N PHE A 33 3.23 8.90 1.83
CA PHE A 33 2.13 7.99 2.15
C PHE A 33 1.08 8.03 1.05
N ASN A 34 0.58 6.84 0.69
CA ASN A 34 -0.57 6.67 -0.18
C ASN A 34 -1.84 6.45 0.67
N MET A 35 -2.98 6.99 0.23
CA MET A 35 -4.26 6.85 0.93
C MET A 35 -5.33 6.39 -0.05
N GLN A 36 -6.16 5.45 0.38
CA GLN A 36 -7.26 4.84 -0.41
C GLN A 36 -6.83 4.31 -1.78
N GLY A 37 -5.54 4.06 -1.97
CA GLY A 37 -4.96 3.56 -3.21
C GLY A 37 -4.86 2.04 -3.28
N PRO A 38 -4.17 1.52 -4.33
CA PRO A 38 -3.86 0.11 -4.48
C PRO A 38 -3.19 -0.49 -3.25
N GLY A 39 -3.36 -1.80 -3.04
CA GLY A 39 -2.84 -2.52 -1.88
C GLY A 39 -3.59 -2.28 -0.57
N SER A 40 -4.52 -1.32 -0.53
CA SER A 40 -5.49 -1.14 0.56
C SER A 40 -6.89 -1.65 0.15
N PRO A 41 -7.85 -1.76 1.08
CA PRO A 41 -9.22 -2.16 0.74
C PRO A 41 -9.88 -1.21 -0.27
N SER A 42 -9.52 0.08 -0.22
CA SER A 42 -10.02 1.12 -1.10
C SER A 42 -11.55 1.00 -1.25
N VAL A 43 -12.04 0.97 -2.49
CA VAL A 43 -13.43 0.71 -2.91
C VAL A 43 -14.12 -0.56 -2.38
N PHE A 44 -13.40 -1.52 -1.81
CA PHE A 44 -13.98 -2.73 -1.22
C PHE A 44 -14.27 -2.58 0.28
N ALA A 45 -14.01 -1.39 0.84
CA ALA A 45 -14.50 -0.96 2.13
C ALA A 45 -15.32 0.35 1.98
N THR A 46 -16.04 0.72 3.03
CA THR A 46 -16.61 2.07 3.12
C THR A 46 -15.46 3.08 3.09
N MET A 47 -15.40 3.90 2.05
CA MET A 47 -14.28 4.83 1.82
C MET A 47 -14.02 5.75 3.02
N VAL A 48 -15.08 6.24 3.69
CA VAL A 48 -14.95 7.07 4.89
C VAL A 48 -14.21 6.33 6.01
N THR A 49 -14.67 5.12 6.33
CA THR A 49 -14.02 4.28 7.36
C THR A 49 -12.58 3.94 6.99
N GLY A 50 -12.32 3.67 5.71
CA GLY A 50 -10.97 3.41 5.23
C GLY A 50 -10.05 4.62 5.36
N ILE A 51 -10.54 5.81 5.04
CA ILE A 51 -9.75 7.05 5.09
C ILE A 51 -9.47 7.47 6.54
N GLU A 52 -10.43 7.29 7.44
CA GLU A 52 -10.27 7.55 8.87
C GLU A 52 -9.19 6.63 9.44
N HIS A 53 -9.30 5.32 9.21
CA HIS A 53 -8.31 4.36 9.70
C HIS A 53 -6.88 4.62 9.17
N GLN A 54 -6.74 4.87 7.86
CA GLN A 54 -5.42 5.18 7.28
C GLN A 54 -4.89 6.53 7.77
N GLY A 55 -5.76 7.53 7.93
CA GLY A 55 -5.39 8.84 8.46
C GLY A 55 -4.87 8.74 9.89
N ASP A 56 -5.61 8.05 10.76
CA ASP A 56 -5.20 7.81 12.14
C ASP A 56 -3.84 7.10 12.20
N TRP A 57 -3.68 6.00 11.45
CA TRP A 57 -2.42 5.26 11.38
C TRP A 57 -1.23 6.14 10.94
N ILE A 58 -1.41 6.94 9.88
CA ILE A 58 -0.35 7.83 9.38
C ILE A 58 -0.02 8.92 10.41
N THR A 59 -1.02 9.52 11.05
CA THR A 59 -0.78 10.57 12.05
C THR A 59 -0.11 10.03 13.32
N ASP A 60 -0.46 8.82 13.75
CA ASP A 60 0.16 8.13 14.87
C ASP A 60 1.60 7.71 14.54
N CYS A 61 1.85 7.27 13.30
CA CYS A 61 3.20 7.02 12.78
C CYS A 61 4.09 8.26 12.84
N ILE A 62 3.61 9.38 12.28
CA ILE A 62 4.34 10.66 12.30
C ILE A 62 4.56 11.13 13.74
N ARG A 63 3.58 10.95 14.64
CA ARG A 63 3.73 11.30 16.06
C ARG A 63 4.83 10.45 16.71
N SER A 64 4.85 9.14 16.49
CA SER A 64 5.88 8.23 17.00
C SER A 64 7.27 8.61 16.47
N MET A 65 7.39 8.89 15.17
CA MET A 65 8.63 9.35 14.55
C MET A 65 9.16 10.62 15.25
N ASN A 66 8.30 11.63 15.43
CA ASN A 66 8.69 12.87 16.10
C ASN A 66 9.12 12.64 17.55
N THR A 67 8.43 11.77 18.29
CA THR A 67 8.79 11.41 19.67
C THR A 67 10.15 10.73 19.75
N ASN A 68 10.47 9.87 18.77
CA ASN A 68 11.71 9.11 18.73
C ASN A 68 12.86 9.82 17.98
N GLY A 69 12.62 11.03 17.47
CA GLY A 69 13.62 11.82 16.74
C GLY A 69 13.90 11.33 15.32
N HIS A 70 13.03 10.50 14.75
CA HIS A 70 13.13 10.06 13.37
C HIS A 70 12.59 11.11 12.42
N THR A 71 13.28 11.30 11.30
CA THR A 71 12.92 12.27 10.25
C THR A 71 12.61 11.60 8.92
N ARG A 72 12.85 10.30 8.82
CA ARG A 72 12.69 9.50 7.63
C ARG A 72 11.97 8.19 7.96
N ILE A 73 10.99 7.83 7.13
CA ILE A 73 10.35 6.53 7.09
C ILE A 73 10.27 6.05 5.65
N GLU A 74 10.54 4.76 5.41
CA GLU A 74 10.48 4.16 4.08
C GLU A 74 10.12 2.68 4.18
N ALA A 75 9.20 2.20 3.35
CA ALA A 75 8.94 0.76 3.26
C ALA A 75 10.18 0.02 2.74
N THR A 76 10.51 -1.14 3.31
CA THR A 76 11.52 -2.01 2.74
C THR A 76 11.01 -2.64 1.44
N ALA A 77 11.92 -2.92 0.50
CA ALA A 77 11.57 -3.61 -0.75
C ALA A 77 11.00 -5.01 -0.49
N ASP A 78 11.50 -5.72 0.52
CA ASP A 78 11.04 -7.06 0.87
C ASP A 78 9.61 -7.05 1.43
N SER A 79 9.29 -6.11 2.33
CA SER A 79 7.93 -5.96 2.87
C SER A 79 6.93 -5.51 1.80
N GLU A 80 7.34 -4.61 0.90
CA GLU A 80 6.56 -4.23 -0.27
C GLU A 80 6.25 -5.44 -1.16
N ALA A 81 7.27 -6.21 -1.56
CA ALA A 81 7.10 -7.39 -2.40
C ALA A 81 6.22 -8.45 -1.72
N ALA A 82 6.43 -8.71 -0.42
CA ALA A 82 5.63 -9.65 0.35
C ALA A 82 4.15 -9.23 0.44
N TRP A 83 3.87 -7.92 0.55
CA TRP A 83 2.50 -7.42 0.58
C TRP A 83 1.81 -7.51 -0.79
N VAL A 84 2.52 -7.16 -1.87
CA VAL A 84 2.01 -7.32 -3.25
C VAL A 84 1.66 -8.77 -3.53
N GLU A 85 2.55 -9.69 -3.18
CA GLU A 85 2.32 -11.14 -3.30
C GLU A 85 1.10 -11.57 -2.48
N ARG A 86 0.98 -11.11 -1.23
CA ARG A 86 -0.16 -11.43 -0.36
C ARG A 86 -1.49 -10.92 -0.94
N VAL A 87 -1.52 -9.70 -1.48
CA VAL A 87 -2.71 -9.14 -2.15
C VAL A 87 -3.12 -10.01 -3.34
N ALA A 88 -2.16 -10.41 -4.17
CA ALA A 88 -2.40 -11.27 -5.32
C ALA A 88 -2.93 -12.65 -4.89
N GLN A 89 -2.32 -13.28 -3.89
CA GLN A 89 -2.73 -14.59 -3.37
C GLN A 89 -4.15 -14.57 -2.78
N VAL A 90 -4.51 -13.52 -2.03
CA VAL A 90 -5.85 -13.35 -1.48
C VAL A 90 -6.88 -13.09 -2.59
N ALA A 91 -6.45 -12.49 -3.70
CA ALA A 91 -7.29 -12.23 -4.86
C ALA A 91 -7.48 -13.47 -5.75
N GLU A 92 -6.51 -14.37 -5.84
CA GLU A 92 -6.46 -15.51 -6.77
C GLU A 92 -7.76 -16.35 -6.84
N PRO A 93 -8.37 -16.81 -5.72
CA PRO A 93 -9.58 -17.62 -5.77
C PRO A 93 -10.87 -16.82 -6.08
N SER A 94 -10.80 -15.49 -6.16
CA SER A 94 -11.96 -14.63 -6.34
C SER A 94 -12.38 -14.54 -7.81
N LEU A 95 -13.69 -14.64 -8.07
CA LEU A 95 -14.25 -14.36 -9.39
C LEU A 95 -13.87 -12.95 -9.92
N ARG A 96 -13.58 -12.00 -9.03
CA ARG A 96 -13.18 -10.64 -9.39
C ARG A 96 -11.83 -10.57 -10.11
N SER A 97 -10.98 -11.57 -9.91
CA SER A 97 -9.68 -11.67 -10.58
C SER A 97 -9.78 -12.19 -12.01
N ASN A 98 -10.91 -12.84 -12.35
CA ASN A 98 -11.17 -13.46 -13.65
C ASN A 98 -12.12 -12.66 -14.56
N CYS A 99 -12.62 -11.51 -14.10
CA CYS A 99 -13.54 -10.65 -14.85
C CYS A 99 -12.87 -9.33 -15.24
N ASP A 100 -13.12 -8.88 -16.47
CA ASP A 100 -12.69 -7.56 -16.92
C ASP A 100 -13.30 -6.45 -16.05
N SER A 101 -12.44 -5.69 -15.40
CA SER A 101 -12.81 -4.56 -14.56
C SER A 101 -11.66 -3.57 -14.46
N TRP A 102 -11.98 -2.35 -14.06
CA TRP A 102 -10.96 -1.33 -13.83
C TRP A 102 -10.00 -1.69 -12.67
N TYR A 103 -10.41 -2.57 -11.75
CA TYR A 103 -9.57 -3.06 -10.65
C TYR A 103 -8.37 -3.89 -11.09
N ILE A 104 -8.47 -4.49 -12.29
CA ILE A 104 -7.42 -5.31 -12.88
C ILE A 104 -6.74 -4.61 -14.06
N GLY A 105 -6.94 -3.29 -14.22
CA GLY A 105 -6.32 -2.52 -15.30
C GLY A 105 -6.84 -2.82 -16.71
N SER A 106 -7.85 -3.69 -16.87
CA SER A 106 -8.35 -4.13 -18.18
C SER A 106 -9.09 -3.06 -18.97
N ASN A 107 -9.33 -1.90 -18.36
CA ASN A 107 -10.01 -0.75 -18.97
C ASN A 107 -9.08 0.14 -19.82
N ILE A 108 -7.77 -0.11 -19.81
CA ILE A 108 -6.78 0.69 -20.56
C ILE A 108 -5.87 -0.25 -21.35
N GLU A 109 -5.86 -0.08 -22.67
CA GLU A 109 -4.98 -0.84 -23.57
C GLU A 109 -3.50 -0.61 -23.19
N GLY A 110 -2.74 -1.71 -23.10
CA GLY A 110 -1.32 -1.68 -22.72
C GLY A 110 -1.04 -1.61 -21.22
N LYS A 111 -2.04 -1.51 -20.33
CA LYS A 111 -1.81 -1.60 -18.89
C LYS A 111 -1.65 -3.06 -18.41
N PRO A 112 -0.76 -3.31 -17.43
CA PRO A 112 -0.66 -4.61 -16.78
C PRO A 112 -1.98 -5.05 -16.16
N ARG A 113 -2.28 -6.34 -16.30
CA ARG A 113 -3.47 -6.95 -15.69
C ARG A 113 -3.16 -7.49 -14.30
N VAL A 114 -3.19 -6.60 -13.31
CA VAL A 114 -2.88 -6.94 -11.91
C VAL A 114 -4.05 -6.53 -11.02
N PHE A 115 -4.48 -7.44 -10.14
CA PHE A 115 -5.52 -7.12 -9.16
C PHE A 115 -5.00 -6.14 -8.12
N MET A 116 -5.49 -4.90 -8.16
CA MET A 116 -4.92 -3.80 -7.38
C MET A 116 -5.37 -3.72 -5.91
N PRO A 117 -6.66 -3.96 -5.55
CA PRO A 117 -7.12 -3.75 -4.18
C PRO A 117 -6.88 -4.93 -3.24
N TRP A 118 -6.85 -4.69 -1.93
CA TRP A 118 -6.96 -5.75 -0.94
C TRP A 118 -8.42 -6.24 -0.81
N ILE A 119 -8.66 -7.55 -0.95
CA ILE A 119 -10.01 -8.14 -0.77
C ILE A 119 -10.14 -9.12 0.40
N GLY A 120 -9.12 -9.21 1.26
CA GLY A 120 -9.19 -10.05 2.46
C GLY A 120 -10.14 -9.53 3.55
N GLY A 121 -10.87 -8.44 3.27
CA GLY A 121 -11.78 -7.79 4.20
C GLY A 121 -11.13 -6.65 4.98
N PHE A 122 -11.93 -5.64 5.34
CA PHE A 122 -11.48 -4.47 6.10
C PHE A 122 -10.92 -4.84 7.49
N PRO A 123 -11.53 -5.74 8.29
CA PRO A 123 -10.97 -6.11 9.59
C PRO A 123 -9.55 -6.70 9.52
N ALA A 124 -9.29 -7.58 8.54
CA ALA A 124 -7.98 -8.18 8.35
C ALA A 124 -6.92 -7.15 7.91
N TYR A 125 -7.34 -6.12 7.16
CA TYR A 125 -6.48 -5.00 6.81
C TYR A 125 -6.14 -4.14 8.04
N VAL A 126 -7.14 -3.83 8.87
CA VAL A 126 -6.93 -3.11 10.13
C VAL A 126 -5.97 -3.88 11.04
N GLU A 127 -6.15 -5.20 11.17
CA GLU A 127 -5.26 -6.05 11.96
C GLU A 127 -3.82 -6.03 11.43
N ALA A 128 -3.62 -6.08 10.10
CA ALA A 128 -2.29 -5.97 9.50
C ALA A 128 -1.62 -4.61 9.80
N CYS A 129 -2.37 -3.51 9.68
CA CYS A 129 -1.88 -2.16 10.00
C CYS A 129 -1.54 -2.02 11.50
N SER A 130 -2.41 -2.50 12.38
CA SER A 130 -2.21 -2.49 13.83
C SER A 130 -0.99 -3.30 14.22
N HIS A 131 -0.85 -4.52 13.70
CA HIS A 131 0.30 -5.37 13.96
C HIS A 131 1.61 -4.66 13.61
N VAL A 132 1.68 -4.02 12.44
CA VAL A 132 2.88 -3.27 12.03
C VAL A 132 3.15 -2.10 12.98
N ALA A 133 2.13 -1.30 13.32
CA ALA A 133 2.31 -0.17 14.23
C ALA A 133 2.73 -0.60 15.65
N GLU A 134 2.21 -1.72 16.15
CA GLU A 134 2.53 -2.28 17.47
C GLU A 134 3.94 -2.89 17.53
N ASN A 135 4.51 -3.27 16.38
CA ASN A 135 5.85 -3.83 16.26
C ASN A 135 6.84 -2.81 15.67
N ASP A 136 6.83 -1.59 16.20
CA ASP A 136 7.75 -0.49 15.84
C ASP A 136 7.79 -0.18 14.33
N TYR A 137 6.62 -0.25 13.68
CA TYR A 137 6.46 -0.08 12.23
C TYR A 137 7.25 -1.11 11.41
N GLU A 138 7.18 -2.39 11.82
CA GLU A 138 7.83 -3.50 11.12
C GLU A 138 7.62 -3.45 9.60
N GLY A 139 8.71 -3.60 8.86
CA GLY A 139 8.73 -3.49 7.41
C GLY A 139 8.95 -2.07 6.88
N PHE A 140 9.05 -1.08 7.77
CA PHE A 140 9.58 0.25 7.48
C PHE A 140 10.97 0.44 8.09
N MET A 141 11.83 1.19 7.39
CA MET A 141 13.09 1.72 7.91
C MET A 141 12.87 3.13 8.44
N LEU A 142 13.10 3.33 9.74
CA LEU A 142 13.02 4.63 10.39
C LEU A 142 14.42 5.15 10.74
N SER A 143 14.69 6.42 10.44
CA SER A 143 15.95 7.09 10.83
C SER A 143 15.73 8.55 11.17
#